data_AF-A0AAW2SLX7-F1
#
_entry.id   AF-A0AAW2SLX7-F1
#
_cell.length_a   1.000
_cell.length_b   1.000
_cell.length_c   1.000
_cell.angle_alpha   90.00
_cell.angle_beta   90.00
_cell.angle_gamma   90.00
#
_symmetry.space_group_name_H-M   'P 1'
#
loop_
_entity.id
_entity.type
_entity.pdbx_description
1 polymer ?
#
loop_
_entity_poly.entity_id
_entity_poly.type
_entity_poly.pdbx_seq_one_letter_code
_entity_poly.pdbx_strand_id
1 'polypeptide(L)'
;MDNSKLKIVVQSLVSSLEKKIDETEKKYEETNKLSEDRLKQALEAETKIIQLKTTVQRLEEKLSDIEIEDEILHRQALKNNPTGKISGQPVENGYHETKSAQPIKRFGIGSDSKLRRSNKEMQRENVDALIRCITKDLGFIEGKPVAAFTIYKCLVHWKSFEAEKTSVFDRLIQTIGFAIEDESNNNHMAYWLSNTSTLLFLLQQTIKATGSTPVKPPQPTSFFGRMARNFRSTSAKLSIGGLNGICQVEAKYPALLFKEQLTAYVEKIYGIIRDNLKKELSSHLSLCIQVPLIFVQKIFMQIFSYINIQLFNRECCTFSNGEYVKAGLGELELWCVNAREYAGSSRNELKHVQQAVGFLVIHQKLRITYEDLTTDLPQLCPSP
;
A
#
# COMPACT_ATOMS: atom_id res chain seq x y z
N MET A 1 -59.63 -10.69 9.11
CA MET A 1 -58.40 -10.24 8.42
C MET A 1 -57.77 -11.46 7.74
N ASP A 2 -58.36 -11.97 6.67
CA ASP A 2 -58.24 -11.56 5.26
C ASP A 2 -56.98 -12.12 4.57
N ASN A 3 -56.98 -13.45 4.42
CA ASN A 3 -55.96 -14.29 3.77
C ASN A 3 -55.70 -13.87 2.30
N SER A 4 -56.66 -13.18 1.68
CA SER A 4 -56.54 -12.62 0.33
C SER A 4 -55.44 -11.56 0.22
N LYS A 5 -55.32 -10.69 1.23
CA LYS A 5 -54.31 -9.61 1.28
C LYS A 5 -52.91 -10.17 1.42
N LEU A 6 -52.74 -11.22 2.23
CA LEU A 6 -51.46 -11.88 2.41
C LEU A 6 -50.98 -12.53 1.09
N LYS A 7 -51.88 -13.19 0.36
CA LYS A 7 -51.57 -13.79 -0.95
C LYS A 7 -51.10 -12.75 -1.98
N ILE A 8 -51.74 -11.59 -2.03
CA ILE A 8 -51.37 -10.49 -2.95
C ILE A 8 -49.98 -9.94 -2.60
N VAL A 9 -49.69 -9.74 -1.31
CA VAL A 9 -48.38 -9.25 -0.86
C VAL A 9 -47.27 -10.25 -1.20
N VAL A 10 -47.49 -11.54 -0.96
CA VAL A 10 -46.52 -12.58 -1.30
C VAL A 10 -46.27 -12.63 -2.81
N GLN A 11 -47.33 -12.60 -3.63
CA GLN A 11 -47.20 -12.59 -5.09
C GLN A 11 -46.39 -11.38 -5.58
N SER A 12 -46.65 -10.18 -5.03
CA SER A 12 -45.93 -8.96 -5.37
C SER A 12 -44.45 -9.02 -4.98
N LEU A 13 -44.12 -9.63 -3.84
CA LEU A 13 -42.74 -9.80 -3.39
C LEU A 13 -41.99 -10.79 -4.28
N VAL A 14 -42.61 -11.91 -4.65
CA VAL A 14 -42.04 -12.90 -5.56
C VAL A 14 -41.72 -12.27 -6.91
N SER A 15 -42.68 -11.58 -7.54
CA SER A 15 -42.43 -10.90 -8.83
C SER A 15 -41.38 -9.80 -8.73
N SER A 16 -41.30 -9.10 -7.59
CA SER A 16 -40.22 -8.12 -7.36
C SER A 16 -38.85 -8.77 -7.20
N LEU A 17 -38.77 -9.96 -6.61
CA LEU A 17 -37.52 -10.70 -6.43
C LEU A 17 -37.07 -11.31 -7.75
N GLU A 18 -37.98 -11.93 -8.52
CA GLU A 18 -37.70 -12.46 -9.86
C GLU A 18 -37.10 -11.38 -10.76
N LYS A 19 -37.74 -10.20 -10.80
CA LYS A 19 -37.21 -9.06 -11.58
C LYS A 19 -35.80 -8.62 -11.14
N LYS A 20 -35.54 -8.60 -9.83
CA LYS A 20 -34.21 -8.27 -9.32
C LYS A 20 -33.17 -9.32 -9.69
N ILE A 21 -33.55 -10.60 -9.69
CA ILE A 21 -32.67 -11.69 -10.12
C ILE A 21 -32.29 -11.49 -11.58
N ASP A 22 -33.25 -11.28 -12.47
CA ASP A 22 -33.01 -11.05 -13.90
C ASP A 22 -32.12 -9.82 -14.15
N GLU A 23 -32.37 -8.72 -13.44
CA GLU A 23 -31.55 -7.50 -13.52
C GLU A 23 -30.11 -7.75 -13.03
N THR A 24 -29.93 -8.54 -11.97
CA THR A 24 -28.60 -8.89 -11.46
C THR A 24 -27.85 -9.85 -12.37
N GLU A 25 -28.54 -10.83 -12.96
CA GLU A 25 -27.96 -11.80 -13.89
C GLU A 25 -27.49 -11.08 -15.17
N LYS A 26 -28.32 -10.18 -15.72
CA LYS A 26 -27.93 -9.36 -16.86
C LYS A 26 -26.70 -8.50 -16.56
N LYS A 27 -26.66 -7.84 -15.40
CA LYS A 27 -25.53 -7.00 -14.99
C LYS A 27 -24.26 -7.83 -14.77
N TYR A 28 -24.40 -9.06 -14.27
CA TYR A 28 -23.30 -10.00 -14.14
C TYR A 28 -22.74 -10.39 -15.51
N GLU A 29 -23.59 -10.74 -16.47
CA GLU A 29 -23.18 -11.11 -17.83
C GLU A 29 -22.46 -9.96 -18.56
N GLU A 30 -23.00 -8.75 -18.48
CA GLU A 30 -22.36 -7.54 -19.05
C GLU A 30 -20.99 -7.27 -18.41
N THR A 31 -20.87 -7.46 -17.10
CA THR A 31 -19.61 -7.28 -16.38
C THR A 31 -18.61 -8.38 -16.74
N ASN A 32 -19.06 -9.62 -16.87
CA ASN A 32 -18.23 -10.76 -17.25
C ASN A 32 -17.64 -10.56 -18.64
N LYS A 33 -18.49 -10.18 -19.62
CA LYS A 33 -18.05 -9.87 -20.99
C LYS A 33 -17.03 -8.73 -21.04
N LEU A 34 -17.27 -7.64 -20.31
CA LEU A 34 -16.30 -6.54 -20.20
C LEU A 34 -14.97 -7.01 -19.59
N SER A 35 -15.01 -7.93 -18.63
CA SER A 35 -13.80 -8.47 -18.01
C SER A 35 -12.99 -9.35 -18.98
N GLU A 36 -13.66 -10.16 -19.81
CA GLU A 36 -13.03 -10.96 -20.87
C GLU A 36 -12.37 -10.08 -21.93
N ASP A 37 -13.05 -9.01 -22.36
CA ASP A 37 -12.48 -8.05 -23.32
C ASP A 37 -11.23 -7.36 -22.75
N ARG A 38 -11.25 -7.00 -21.46
CA ARG A 38 -10.07 -6.42 -20.77
C ARG A 38 -8.93 -7.43 -20.64
N LEU A 39 -9.22 -8.70 -20.38
CA LEU A 39 -8.22 -9.76 -20.31
C LEU A 39 -7.55 -9.95 -21.67
N LYS A 40 -8.33 -9.96 -22.75
CA LYS A 40 -7.81 -10.05 -24.12
C LYS A 40 -6.87 -8.89 -24.47
N GLN A 41 -7.25 -7.66 -24.10
CA GLN A 41 -6.39 -6.48 -24.28
C GLN A 41 -5.10 -6.58 -23.45
N ALA A 42 -5.16 -7.12 -22.24
CA ALA A 42 -3.98 -7.31 -21.39
C ALA A 42 -2.98 -8.32 -21.98
N LEU A 43 -3.47 -9.45 -22.51
CA LEU A 43 -2.63 -10.47 -23.17
C LEU A 43 -1.95 -9.92 -24.44
N GLU A 44 -2.66 -9.10 -25.22
CA GLU A 44 -2.09 -8.45 -26.39
C GLU A 44 -0.99 -7.44 -26.00
N ALA A 45 -1.22 -6.65 -24.94
CA ALA A 45 -0.22 -5.73 -24.42
C ALA A 45 1.02 -6.46 -23.88
N GLU A 46 0.84 -7.58 -23.19
CA GLU A 46 1.94 -8.42 -22.70
C GLU A 46 2.80 -8.95 -23.86
N THR A 47 2.17 -9.41 -24.93
CA THR A 47 2.87 -9.87 -26.14
C THR A 47 3.71 -8.75 -26.76
N LYS A 48 3.16 -7.53 -26.84
CA LYS A 48 3.88 -6.34 -27.35
C LYS A 48 5.07 -5.97 -26.46
N ILE A 49 4.94 -6.10 -25.14
CA ILE A 49 6.04 -5.85 -24.19
C ILE A 49 7.15 -6.87 -24.39
N ILE A 50 6.82 -8.15 -24.57
CA ILE A 50 7.82 -9.20 -24.83
C ILE A 50 8.58 -8.91 -26.12
N GLN A 51 7.87 -8.58 -27.21
CA GLN A 51 8.50 -8.19 -28.48
C GLN A 51 9.43 -6.99 -28.31
N LEU A 52 8.96 -5.94 -27.63
CA LEU A 52 9.76 -4.75 -27.37
C LEU A 52 11.03 -5.10 -26.58
N LYS A 53 10.92 -5.94 -25.55
CA LYS A 53 12.07 -6.40 -24.75
C LYS A 53 13.11 -7.12 -25.61
N THR A 54 12.68 -7.99 -26.52
CA THR A 54 13.58 -8.68 -27.46
C THR A 54 14.26 -7.68 -28.41
N THR A 55 13.54 -6.66 -28.90
CA THR A 55 14.14 -5.65 -29.78
C THR A 55 15.16 -4.77 -29.06
N VAL A 56 14.90 -4.42 -27.79
CA VAL A 56 15.82 -3.63 -26.97
C VAL A 56 17.11 -4.43 -26.72
N GLN A 57 17.01 -5.70 -26.33
CA GLN A 57 18.19 -6.56 -26.14
C GLN A 57 19.05 -6.65 -27.42
N ARG A 58 18.41 -6.82 -28.59
CA ARG A 58 19.13 -6.88 -29.86
C ARG A 58 19.81 -5.56 -30.23
N LEU A 59 19.22 -4.43 -29.84
CA LEU A 59 19.83 -3.11 -30.03
C LEU A 59 20.99 -2.88 -29.06
N GLU A 60 20.87 -3.34 -27.81
CA GLU A 60 21.95 -3.30 -26.81
C GLU A 60 23.17 -4.12 -27.26
N GLU A 61 22.96 -5.32 -27.81
CA GLU A 61 24.03 -6.14 -28.40
C GLU A 61 24.76 -5.39 -29.52
N LYS A 62 24.01 -4.80 -30.47
CA LYS A 62 24.59 -4.03 -31.57
C LYS A 62 25.35 -2.78 -31.12
N LEU A 63 24.88 -2.11 -30.06
CA LEU A 63 25.60 -0.98 -29.49
C LEU A 63 26.92 -1.42 -28.88
N SER A 64 26.93 -2.55 -28.17
CA SER A 64 28.17 -3.13 -27.63
C SER A 64 29.15 -3.50 -28.75
N ASP A 65 28.68 -4.07 -29.86
CA ASP A 65 29.53 -4.40 -31.01
C ASP A 65 30.18 -3.14 -31.63
N ILE A 66 29.39 -2.07 -31.78
CA ILE A 66 29.86 -0.79 -32.32
C ILE A 66 30.85 -0.11 -31.35
N GLU A 67 30.60 -0.16 -30.03
CA GLU A 67 31.53 0.37 -29.02
C GLU A 67 32.88 -0.36 -29.08
N ILE A 68 32.89 -1.67 -29.30
CA ILE A 68 34.13 -2.46 -29.48
C ILE A 68 34.84 -2.06 -30.79
N GLU A 69 34.11 -1.87 -31.89
CA GLU A 69 34.70 -1.41 -33.16
C GLU A 69 35.34 -0.02 -33.04
N ASP A 70 34.70 0.92 -32.33
CA ASP A 70 35.23 2.27 -32.08
C ASP A 70 36.52 2.22 -31.23
N GLU A 71 36.56 1.40 -30.18
CA GLU A 71 37.77 1.18 -29.38
C GLU A 71 38.93 0.61 -30.22
N ILE A 72 38.65 -0.33 -31.12
CA ILE A 72 39.67 -0.93 -32.00
C ILE A 72 40.23 0.11 -32.98
N LEU A 73 39.36 0.91 -33.61
CA LEU A 73 39.76 1.98 -34.53
C LEU A 73 40.60 3.04 -33.82
N HIS A 74 40.19 3.44 -32.62
CA HIS A 74 40.93 4.41 -31.81
C HIS A 74 42.33 3.87 -31.43
N ARG A 75 42.45 2.56 -31.15
CA ARG A 75 43.71 1.90 -30.83
C ARG A 75 44.63 1.72 -32.05
N GLN A 76 44.08 1.52 -33.24
CA GLN A 76 44.82 1.46 -34.50
C GLN A 76 45.37 2.84 -34.90
N ALA A 77 44.60 3.92 -34.69
CA ALA A 77 45.03 5.28 -34.95
C ALA A 77 46.25 5.69 -34.09
N LEU A 78 46.33 5.23 -32.84
CA LEU A 78 47.50 5.47 -31.97
C LEU A 78 48.77 4.72 -32.40
N LYS A 79 48.66 3.61 -33.14
CA LYS A 79 49.82 2.80 -33.59
C LYS A 79 50.41 3.27 -34.92
N ASN A 80 49.69 4.06 -35.71
CA ASN A 80 50.09 4.43 -37.07
C ASN A 80 50.87 5.76 -37.19
N ASN A 81 51.33 6.35 -36.08
CA ASN A 81 52.20 7.54 -36.10
C ASN A 81 53.66 7.17 -35.74
N PRO A 82 54.59 7.12 -36.70
CA PRO A 82 56.01 6.93 -36.39
C PRO A 82 56.68 8.28 -36.10
N THR A 83 57.16 8.43 -34.87
CA THR A 83 58.11 9.48 -34.46
C THR A 83 59.46 9.27 -35.16
N GLY A 84 59.87 10.22 -36.02
CA GLY A 84 61.24 10.37 -36.51
C GLY A 84 61.83 11.70 -36.04
N LYS A 85 62.93 11.65 -35.28
CA LYS A 85 63.76 12.83 -34.93
C LYS A 85 64.79 13.08 -36.06
N ILE A 86 65.16 14.36 -36.30
CA ILE A 86 66.53 14.94 -36.18
C ILE A 86 66.66 16.29 -36.97
N SER A 87 67.00 17.34 -36.20
CA SER A 87 67.97 18.45 -36.44
C SER A 87 67.83 19.47 -37.58
N GLY A 88 68.00 20.76 -37.21
CA GLY A 88 68.38 21.89 -38.08
C GLY A 88 67.87 23.25 -37.56
N GLN A 89 68.77 24.20 -37.31
CA GLN A 89 68.60 25.39 -36.46
C GLN A 89 68.36 26.71 -37.28
N PRO A 90 68.42 27.96 -36.74
CA PRO A 90 67.29 28.90 -36.60
C PRO A 90 67.40 30.22 -37.42
N VAL A 91 66.27 30.91 -37.69
CA VAL A 91 66.21 32.34 -38.09
C VAL A 91 64.84 32.91 -37.63
N GLU A 92 64.74 33.64 -36.52
CA GLU A 92 64.88 35.11 -36.33
C GLU A 92 63.62 35.93 -36.69
N ASN A 93 62.99 36.44 -35.62
CA ASN A 93 62.22 37.68 -35.41
C ASN A 93 61.29 38.27 -36.50
N GLY A 94 60.05 38.57 -36.08
CA GLY A 94 59.43 39.85 -36.45
C GLY A 94 57.90 39.90 -36.59
N TYR A 95 57.29 40.59 -35.63
CA TYR A 95 56.12 41.48 -35.74
C TYR A 95 54.68 40.98 -35.46
N HIS A 96 54.07 41.75 -34.56
CA HIS A 96 52.71 41.73 -34.04
C HIS A 96 51.65 42.25 -35.03
N GLU A 97 50.44 41.71 -34.85
CA GLU A 97 49.09 42.30 -34.94
C GLU A 97 48.66 43.07 -36.20
N THR A 98 47.47 42.74 -36.74
CA THR A 98 46.28 43.64 -36.82
C THR A 98 45.09 43.00 -37.57
N LYS A 99 43.99 42.79 -36.81
CA LYS A 99 42.54 42.94 -37.14
C LYS A 99 41.83 42.04 -38.19
N SER A 100 40.91 41.24 -37.64
CA SER A 100 39.43 41.29 -37.84
C SER A 100 38.84 41.09 -39.25
N ALA A 101 38.25 39.90 -39.47
CA ALA A 101 37.00 39.73 -40.23
C ALA A 101 36.22 38.50 -39.68
N GLN A 102 34.90 38.63 -39.66
CA GLN A 102 33.90 37.86 -38.89
C GLN A 102 33.81 36.35 -39.20
N PRO A 103 33.28 35.53 -38.27
CA PRO A 103 33.07 34.11 -38.49
C PRO A 103 31.83 33.84 -39.36
N ILE A 104 32.04 33.01 -40.37
CA ILE A 104 31.00 32.40 -41.21
C ILE A 104 30.04 31.61 -40.31
N LYS A 105 28.78 32.04 -40.25
CA LYS A 105 27.66 31.26 -39.71
C LYS A 105 27.52 29.94 -40.47
N ARG A 106 28.08 28.85 -39.93
CA ARG A 106 27.59 27.51 -40.24
C ARG A 106 26.35 27.26 -39.38
N PHE A 107 25.22 27.17 -40.06
CA PHE A 107 23.96 26.65 -39.55
C PHE A 107 24.22 25.35 -38.77
N GLY A 108 23.95 25.38 -37.48
CA GLY A 108 24.02 24.24 -36.59
C GLY A 108 22.97 24.38 -35.50
N ILE A 109 22.16 23.32 -35.37
CA ILE A 109 21.44 22.93 -34.15
C ILE A 109 20.20 23.78 -33.85
N GLY A 110 19.15 23.53 -34.63
CA GLY A 110 17.77 23.91 -34.33
C GLY A 110 16.89 22.74 -33.86
N SER A 111 17.45 21.68 -33.29
CA SER A 111 16.70 20.47 -32.89
C SER A 111 16.66 20.19 -31.38
N ASP A 112 17.54 20.80 -30.57
CA ASP A 112 17.60 20.49 -29.12
C ASP A 112 16.67 21.35 -28.24
N SER A 113 16.22 22.51 -28.72
CA SER A 113 15.32 23.36 -27.93
C SER A 113 13.89 22.81 -27.84
N LYS A 114 13.46 22.02 -28.84
CA LYS A 114 12.15 21.32 -28.85
C LYS A 114 12.18 20.03 -28.02
N LEU A 115 13.33 19.35 -28.00
CA LEU A 115 13.56 18.13 -27.25
C LEU A 115 13.97 18.38 -25.79
N ARG A 116 13.76 19.60 -25.25
CA ARG A 116 13.89 19.93 -23.82
C ARG A 116 12.60 20.43 -23.16
N ARG A 117 11.55 20.64 -23.96
CA ARG A 117 10.13 20.64 -23.53
C ARG A 117 9.66 19.23 -23.08
N SER A 118 10.59 18.31 -22.83
CA SER A 118 10.53 16.93 -23.33
C SER A 118 10.57 15.81 -22.31
N ASN A 119 10.84 16.10 -21.04
CA ASN A 119 10.83 15.06 -20.01
C ASN A 119 10.23 15.59 -18.72
N LYS A 120 10.61 16.80 -18.28
CA LYS A 120 9.98 17.42 -17.09
C LYS A 120 8.50 17.75 -17.27
N GLU A 121 8.09 18.15 -18.47
CA GLU A 121 6.68 18.44 -18.79
C GLU A 121 5.87 17.15 -18.92
N MET A 122 6.39 16.14 -19.64
CA MET A 122 5.81 14.80 -19.70
C MET A 122 5.71 14.12 -18.32
N GLN A 123 6.73 14.27 -17.46
CA GLN A 123 6.67 13.79 -16.07
C GLN A 123 5.58 14.50 -15.27
N ARG A 124 5.38 15.81 -15.47
CA ARG A 124 4.28 16.56 -14.84
C ARG A 124 2.92 16.03 -15.30
N GLU A 125 2.73 15.82 -16.60
CA GLU A 125 1.51 15.27 -17.18
C GLU A 125 1.21 13.84 -16.70
N ASN A 126 2.25 13.00 -16.60
CA ASN A 126 2.14 11.66 -16.06
C ASN A 126 1.71 11.67 -14.58
N VAL A 127 2.25 12.59 -13.79
CA VAL A 127 1.84 12.78 -12.40
C VAL A 127 0.40 13.30 -12.33
N ASP A 128 0.01 14.24 -13.21
CA ASP A 128 -1.38 14.70 -13.31
C ASP A 128 -2.34 13.55 -13.65
N ALA A 129 -1.95 12.68 -14.58
CA ALA A 129 -2.71 11.51 -14.96
C ALA A 129 -2.85 10.51 -13.79
N LEU A 130 -1.76 10.31 -13.03
CA LEU A 130 -1.79 9.50 -11.80
C LEU A 130 -2.76 10.10 -10.78
N ILE A 131 -2.64 11.40 -10.47
CA ILE A 131 -3.54 12.08 -9.51
C ILE A 131 -5.00 11.91 -9.96
N ARG A 132 -5.32 12.23 -11.22
CA ARG A 132 -6.69 12.05 -11.76
C ARG A 132 -7.18 10.60 -11.68
N CYS A 133 -6.30 9.62 -11.78
CA CYS A 133 -6.64 8.22 -11.67
C CYS A 133 -6.99 7.85 -10.24
N ILE A 134 -6.16 8.23 -9.26
CA ILE A 134 -6.33 7.84 -7.86
C ILE A 134 -7.40 8.65 -7.12
N THR A 135 -7.78 9.83 -7.62
CA THR A 135 -8.94 10.58 -7.11
C THR A 135 -10.26 9.88 -7.43
N LYS A 136 -10.28 9.00 -8.43
CA LYS A 136 -11.42 8.09 -8.66
C LYS A 136 -11.31 6.96 -7.63
N ASP A 137 -12.42 6.57 -7.03
CA ASP A 137 -12.45 5.36 -6.19
C ASP A 137 -12.14 4.14 -7.07
N LEU A 138 -10.89 3.68 -7.02
CA LEU A 138 -10.41 2.53 -7.79
C LEU A 138 -10.79 1.18 -7.16
N GLY A 139 -11.35 1.18 -5.94
CA GLY A 139 -11.74 -0.02 -5.23
C GLY A 139 -10.60 -1.01 -4.95
N PHE A 140 -10.98 -2.29 -4.90
CA PHE A 140 -10.13 -3.42 -4.49
C PHE A 140 -10.18 -4.55 -5.52
N ILE A 141 -9.07 -5.23 -5.71
CA ILE A 141 -8.98 -6.48 -6.48
C ILE A 141 -8.38 -7.55 -5.56
N GLU A 142 -9.12 -8.64 -5.30
CA GLU A 142 -8.70 -9.69 -4.36
C GLU A 142 -8.31 -9.14 -2.97
N GLY A 143 -9.04 -8.15 -2.46
CA GLY A 143 -8.74 -7.49 -1.19
C GLY A 143 -7.53 -6.54 -1.23
N LYS A 144 -6.88 -6.36 -2.38
CA LYS A 144 -5.74 -5.45 -2.55
C LYS A 144 -6.20 -4.06 -3.03
N PRO A 145 -5.82 -2.97 -2.35
CA PRO A 145 -6.25 -1.63 -2.71
C PRO A 145 -5.53 -1.13 -3.97
N VAL A 146 -6.29 -0.92 -5.06
CA VAL A 146 -5.72 -0.68 -6.41
C VAL A 146 -4.92 0.63 -6.46
N ALA A 147 -5.39 1.69 -5.80
CA ALA A 147 -4.72 2.99 -5.83
C ALA A 147 -3.33 2.91 -5.16
N ALA A 148 -3.18 2.24 -4.02
CA ALA A 148 -1.89 2.06 -3.36
C ALA A 148 -0.84 1.37 -4.25
N PHE A 149 -1.21 0.26 -4.89
CA PHE A 149 -0.31 -0.45 -5.80
C PHE A 149 0.02 0.36 -7.05
N THR A 150 -0.93 1.13 -7.56
CA THR A 150 -0.73 2.01 -8.72
C THR A 150 0.27 3.11 -8.38
N ILE A 151 0.06 3.82 -7.26
CA ILE A 151 0.97 4.85 -6.76
C ILE A 151 2.37 4.27 -6.58
N TYR A 152 2.47 3.13 -5.87
CA TYR A 152 3.75 2.49 -5.61
C TYR A 152 4.51 2.15 -6.90
N LYS A 153 3.84 1.50 -7.86
CA LYS A 153 4.44 1.14 -9.15
C LYS A 153 4.93 2.37 -9.91
N CYS A 154 4.17 3.46 -9.92
CA CYS A 154 4.60 4.72 -10.53
C CYS A 154 5.84 5.31 -9.84
N LEU A 155 5.87 5.33 -8.50
CA LEU A 155 7.00 5.85 -7.74
C LEU A 155 8.30 5.07 -7.97
N VAL A 156 8.20 3.73 -8.05
CA VAL A 156 9.32 2.85 -8.41
C VAL A 156 9.78 3.12 -9.84
N HIS A 157 8.84 3.13 -10.79
CA HIS A 157 9.14 3.35 -12.22
C HIS A 157 9.83 4.69 -12.47
N TRP A 158 9.42 5.74 -11.75
CA TRP A 158 10.04 7.07 -11.84
C TRP A 158 11.29 7.24 -10.97
N LYS A 159 11.76 6.19 -10.28
CA LYS A 159 12.86 6.23 -9.31
C LYS A 159 12.71 7.37 -8.28
N SER A 160 11.46 7.67 -7.89
CA SER A 160 11.14 8.82 -7.04
C SER A 160 11.74 8.71 -5.64
N PHE A 161 12.04 7.49 -5.17
CA PHE A 161 12.68 7.26 -3.87
C PHE A 161 14.15 7.70 -3.82
N GLU A 162 14.84 7.73 -4.97
CA GLU A 162 16.26 8.10 -5.10
C GLU A 162 16.44 9.58 -5.48
N ALA A 163 15.34 10.28 -5.78
CA ALA A 163 15.38 11.65 -6.26
C ALA A 163 15.67 12.64 -5.14
N GLU A 164 16.69 13.49 -5.32
CA GLU A 164 16.99 14.59 -4.38
C GLU A 164 15.88 15.64 -4.33
N LYS A 165 15.17 15.83 -5.45
CA LYS A 165 14.05 16.76 -5.58
C LYS A 165 12.95 16.12 -6.42
N THR A 166 11.75 16.04 -5.87
CA THR A 166 10.54 15.59 -6.57
C THR A 166 9.32 16.24 -5.94
N SER A 167 8.34 16.64 -6.76
CA SER A 167 7.06 17.19 -6.28
C SER A 167 5.96 16.12 -6.19
N VAL A 168 6.23 14.90 -6.63
CA VAL A 168 5.23 13.83 -6.68
C VAL A 168 4.70 13.52 -5.28
N PHE A 169 5.58 13.47 -4.29
CA PHE A 169 5.20 13.22 -2.90
C PHE A 169 4.29 14.31 -2.35
N ASP A 170 4.64 15.59 -2.52
CA ASP A 170 3.82 16.71 -2.04
C ASP A 170 2.42 16.68 -2.64
N ARG A 171 2.32 16.36 -3.93
CA ARG A 171 1.03 16.25 -4.63
C ARG A 171 0.19 15.07 -4.15
N LEU A 172 0.82 13.93 -3.88
CA LEU A 172 0.15 12.76 -3.30
C LEU A 172 -0.32 13.07 -1.87
N ILE A 173 0.51 13.74 -1.07
CA ILE A 173 0.14 14.21 0.28
C ILE A 173 -1.08 15.11 0.21
N GLN A 174 -1.07 16.12 -0.66
CA GLN A 174 -2.23 17.02 -0.84
C GLN A 174 -3.48 16.26 -1.28
N THR A 175 -3.34 15.31 -2.21
CA THR A 175 -4.48 14.52 -2.72
C THR A 175 -5.08 13.65 -1.63
N ILE A 176 -4.25 12.93 -0.86
CA ILE A 176 -4.70 12.12 0.27
C ILE A 176 -5.31 13.03 1.35
N GLY A 177 -4.64 14.15 1.65
CA GLY A 177 -5.10 15.15 2.61
C GLY A 177 -6.49 15.66 2.30
N PHE A 178 -6.75 16.06 1.05
CA PHE A 178 -8.07 16.48 0.59
C PHE A 178 -9.11 15.36 0.68
N ALA A 179 -8.73 14.14 0.31
CA ALA A 179 -9.65 13.01 0.33
C ALA A 179 -10.05 12.55 1.74
N ILE A 180 -9.30 12.95 2.77
CA ILE A 180 -9.61 12.69 4.18
C ILE A 180 -10.16 13.92 4.92
N GLU A 181 -10.60 14.96 4.21
CA GLU A 181 -11.23 16.14 4.80
C GLU A 181 -12.64 15.85 5.33
N ASP A 182 -13.42 15.03 4.62
CA ASP A 182 -14.74 14.59 5.10
C ASP A 182 -14.58 13.49 6.15
N GLU A 183 -14.45 13.92 7.41
CA GLU A 183 -14.28 13.04 8.55
C GLU A 183 -15.57 12.27 8.92
N SER A 184 -16.71 12.52 8.27
CA SER A 184 -17.98 11.84 8.58
C SER A 184 -18.19 10.55 7.78
N ASN A 185 -17.51 10.40 6.63
CA ASN A 185 -17.70 9.27 5.74
C ASN A 185 -16.77 8.10 6.09
N ASN A 186 -17.23 7.23 7.01
CA ASN A 186 -16.47 6.08 7.47
C ASN A 186 -16.06 5.10 6.34
N ASN A 187 -16.89 4.95 5.30
CA ASN A 187 -16.57 4.08 4.17
C ASN A 187 -15.39 4.62 3.35
N HIS A 188 -15.41 5.93 3.06
CA HIS A 188 -14.31 6.58 2.35
C HIS A 188 -13.04 6.61 3.19
N MET A 189 -13.17 6.84 4.50
CA MET A 189 -12.06 6.81 5.45
C MET A 189 -11.44 5.40 5.52
N ALA A 190 -12.24 4.34 5.53
CA ALA A 190 -11.75 2.97 5.49
C ALA A 190 -11.02 2.64 4.18
N TYR A 191 -11.54 3.11 3.03
CA TYR A 191 -10.84 3.00 1.75
C TYR A 191 -9.45 3.65 1.79
N TRP A 192 -9.34 4.88 2.31
CA TRP A 192 -8.05 5.56 2.43
C TRP A 192 -7.15 4.96 3.51
N LEU A 193 -7.71 4.38 4.58
CA LEU A 193 -6.93 3.61 5.56
C LEU A 193 -6.24 2.43 4.89
N SER A 194 -6.97 1.66 4.09
CA SER A 194 -6.41 0.52 3.36
C SER A 194 -5.34 0.96 2.37
N ASN A 195 -5.58 2.04 1.63
CA ASN A 195 -4.62 2.54 0.65
C ASN A 195 -3.34 3.09 1.30
N THR A 196 -3.47 3.95 2.31
CA THR A 196 -2.32 4.59 2.98
C THR A 196 -1.48 3.56 3.76
N SER A 197 -2.11 2.62 4.46
CA SER A 197 -1.41 1.55 5.18
C SER A 197 -0.67 0.61 4.23
N THR A 198 -1.29 0.21 3.11
CA THR A 198 -0.64 -0.64 2.11
C THR A 198 0.53 0.09 1.45
N LEU A 199 0.35 1.36 1.08
CA LEU A 199 1.42 2.16 0.50
C LEU A 199 2.58 2.33 1.49
N LEU A 200 2.29 2.64 2.76
CA LEU A 200 3.29 2.74 3.82
C LEU A 200 4.06 1.43 4.00
N PHE A 201 3.38 0.29 3.98
CA PHE A 201 4.00 -1.03 4.04
C PHE A 201 4.96 -1.26 2.85
N LEU A 202 4.52 -1.00 1.62
CA LEU A 202 5.36 -1.14 0.42
C LEU A 202 6.59 -0.23 0.47
N LEU A 203 6.43 1.00 0.99
CA LEU A 203 7.54 1.93 1.22
C LEU A 203 8.53 1.39 2.26
N GLN A 204 8.03 0.87 3.37
CA GLN A 204 8.88 0.28 4.42
C GLN A 204 9.71 -0.89 3.91
N GLN A 205 9.17 -1.71 2.99
CA GLN A 205 9.92 -2.81 2.38
C GLN A 205 10.97 -2.33 1.37
N THR A 206 10.73 -1.17 0.73
CA THR A 206 11.62 -0.64 -0.33
C THR A 206 12.79 0.16 0.22
N ILE A 207 12.61 0.89 1.32
CA ILE A 207 13.63 1.79 1.87
C ILE A 207 14.59 1.02 2.79
N LYS A 208 15.90 1.04 2.49
CA LYS A 208 16.93 0.55 3.43
C LYS A 208 16.84 1.34 4.73
N ALA A 209 16.66 0.65 5.83
CA ALA A 209 16.84 1.24 7.14
C ALA A 209 18.34 1.44 7.37
N THR A 210 18.81 2.67 7.18
CA THR A 210 20.18 3.11 7.46
C THR A 210 20.52 2.79 8.92
N GLY A 211 21.59 2.01 9.13
CA GLY A 211 22.22 1.79 10.44
C GLY A 211 21.54 0.77 11.36
N SER A 212 21.72 -0.53 11.09
CA SER A 212 21.60 -1.56 12.15
C SER A 212 22.97 -1.88 12.72
N THR A 213 23.47 -1.02 13.62
CA THR A 213 24.26 -1.53 14.76
C THR A 213 23.28 -2.15 15.75
N PRO A 214 23.65 -3.24 16.46
CA PRO A 214 22.77 -3.92 17.40
C PRO A 214 22.69 -3.12 18.71
N VAL A 215 22.05 -1.95 18.66
CA VAL A 215 21.68 -1.19 19.86
C VAL A 215 20.17 -1.26 20.00
N LYS A 216 19.73 -1.75 21.16
CA LYS A 216 18.32 -1.90 21.55
C LYS A 216 17.58 -0.58 21.25
N PRO A 217 16.62 -0.55 20.32
CA PRO A 217 15.98 0.70 19.92
C PRO A 217 15.10 1.23 21.07
N PRO A 218 14.98 2.56 21.23
CA PRO A 218 14.12 3.16 22.25
C PRO A 218 12.65 2.72 22.08
N GLN A 219 11.89 2.73 23.17
CA GLN A 219 10.47 2.36 23.13
C GLN A 219 9.68 3.38 22.31
N PRO A 220 8.95 2.96 21.26
CA PRO A 220 8.09 3.87 20.50
C PRO A 220 6.91 4.31 21.37
N THR A 221 6.71 5.62 21.41
CA THR A 221 5.59 6.28 22.11
C THR A 221 4.30 6.28 21.28
N SER A 222 4.38 6.08 19.96
CA SER A 222 3.21 6.00 19.07
C SER A 222 2.73 4.55 18.86
N PHE A 223 1.41 4.39 18.74
CA PHE A 223 0.73 3.11 18.51
C PHE A 223 1.26 2.41 17.24
N PHE A 224 1.49 3.15 16.15
CA PHE A 224 2.00 2.56 14.91
C PHE A 224 3.50 2.29 14.95
N GLY A 225 4.28 3.03 15.75
CA GLY A 225 5.70 2.72 15.99
C GLY A 225 5.91 1.32 16.60
N ARG A 226 4.93 0.83 17.37
CA ARG A 226 4.88 -0.56 17.85
C ARG A 226 4.51 -1.56 16.74
N MET A 227 3.64 -1.18 15.81
CA MET A 227 3.24 -2.00 14.65
C MET A 227 4.34 -2.11 13.59
N ALA A 228 5.05 -1.01 13.29
CA ALA A 228 6.09 -0.92 12.26
C ALA A 228 7.35 -1.75 12.56
N ARG A 229 7.63 -2.06 13.84
CA ARG A 229 8.76 -2.92 14.23
C ARG A 229 8.60 -4.35 13.69
N ASN A 230 7.37 -4.82 13.50
CA ASN A 230 7.06 -6.23 13.26
C ASN A 230 6.92 -6.60 11.77
N PHE A 231 6.71 -5.61 10.88
CA PHE A 231 6.85 -5.80 9.43
C PHE A 231 8.30 -6.12 9.00
N ARG A 232 9.26 -5.82 9.88
CA ARG A 232 10.69 -6.14 9.69
C ARG A 232 11.01 -7.61 10.03
N SER A 233 10.19 -8.25 10.88
CA SER A 233 10.38 -9.65 11.33
C SER A 233 9.54 -10.68 10.56
N THR A 234 8.55 -10.24 9.78
CA THR A 234 7.71 -11.09 8.92
C THR A 234 8.20 -11.12 7.46
N SER A 235 9.52 -11.23 7.24
CA SER A 235 10.08 -11.52 5.91
C SER A 235 9.82 -12.96 5.45
N ALA A 236 9.08 -13.75 6.22
CA ALA A 236 8.56 -15.04 5.79
C ALA A 236 7.44 -14.82 4.75
N LYS A 237 7.86 -14.64 3.49
CA LYS A 237 7.14 -14.94 2.24
C LYS A 237 5.61 -14.80 2.33
N LEU A 238 5.11 -13.58 2.39
CA LEU A 238 3.90 -13.28 1.63
C LEU A 238 4.34 -13.18 0.17
N SER A 239 4.27 -14.31 -0.54
CA SER A 239 4.37 -14.32 -2.00
C SER A 239 3.14 -13.62 -2.57
N ILE A 240 3.12 -12.28 -2.46
CA ILE A 240 2.28 -11.41 -3.27
C ILE A 240 2.75 -11.64 -4.70
N GLY A 241 1.94 -12.34 -5.48
CA GLY A 241 2.24 -12.71 -6.87
C GLY A 241 2.92 -11.57 -7.63
N GLY A 242 4.17 -11.81 -8.03
CA GLY A 242 4.96 -10.90 -8.86
C GLY A 242 5.94 -9.96 -8.14
N LEU A 243 5.99 -9.90 -6.80
CA LEU A 243 6.93 -9.04 -6.06
C LEU A 243 8.16 -9.79 -5.50
N ASN A 244 8.62 -10.83 -6.19
CA ASN A 244 9.90 -11.47 -5.87
C ASN A 244 11.06 -10.55 -6.28
N GLY A 245 11.57 -9.78 -5.32
CA GLY A 245 12.81 -9.00 -5.48
C GLY A 245 12.66 -7.50 -5.30
N ILE A 246 12.09 -7.03 -4.18
CA ILE A 246 12.15 -5.61 -3.82
C ILE A 246 13.63 -5.23 -3.66
N CYS A 247 14.18 -4.51 -4.65
CA CYS A 247 15.48 -3.87 -4.54
C CYS A 247 15.39 -2.87 -3.41
N GLN A 248 16.12 -3.13 -2.33
CA GLN A 248 16.24 -2.18 -1.24
C GLN A 248 17.01 -0.94 -1.73
N VAL A 249 16.37 0.21 -1.71
CA VAL A 249 16.87 1.49 -2.23
C VAL A 249 17.32 2.39 -1.09
N GLU A 250 18.40 3.15 -1.30
CA GLU A 250 18.78 4.25 -0.41
C GLU A 250 17.88 5.46 -0.67
N ALA A 251 16.86 5.63 0.19
CA ALA A 251 15.88 6.69 0.00
C ALA A 251 16.46 8.06 0.34
N LYS A 252 16.15 9.05 -0.50
CA LYS A 252 16.46 10.46 -0.23
C LYS A 252 15.42 11.11 0.67
N TYR A 253 15.76 12.29 1.17
CA TYR A 253 14.95 13.05 2.13
C TYR A 253 13.45 13.20 1.76
N PRO A 254 13.06 13.51 0.51
CA PRO A 254 11.64 13.62 0.16
C PRO A 254 10.83 12.33 0.39
N ALA A 255 11.45 11.17 0.13
CA ALA A 255 10.80 9.88 0.34
C ALA A 255 10.66 9.53 1.83
N LEU A 256 11.61 9.96 2.66
CA LEU A 256 11.54 9.79 4.11
C LEU A 256 10.41 10.64 4.70
N LEU A 257 10.30 11.91 4.29
CA LEU A 257 9.19 12.77 4.68
C LEU A 257 7.83 12.21 4.23
N PHE A 258 7.75 11.71 3.00
CA PHE A 258 6.52 11.09 2.51
C PHE A 258 6.10 9.88 3.37
N LYS A 259 7.06 9.04 3.78
CA LYS A 259 6.81 7.92 4.69
C LYS A 259 6.31 8.38 6.07
N GLU A 260 6.91 9.42 6.64
CA GLU A 260 6.47 10.00 7.91
C GLU A 260 5.04 10.55 7.79
N GLN A 261 4.74 11.26 6.71
CA GLN A 261 3.41 11.80 6.44
C GLN A 261 2.36 10.70 6.24
N LEU A 262 2.68 9.61 5.53
CA LEU A 262 1.79 8.45 5.43
C LEU A 262 1.53 7.81 6.79
N THR A 263 2.53 7.76 7.67
CA THR A 263 2.36 7.25 9.03
C THR A 263 1.38 8.14 9.81
N ALA A 264 1.55 9.46 9.72
CA ALA A 264 0.64 10.42 10.34
C ALA A 264 -0.79 10.30 9.78
N TYR A 265 -0.95 10.11 8.47
CA TYR A 265 -2.27 9.88 7.87
C TYR A 265 -2.92 8.59 8.35
N VAL A 266 -2.19 7.48 8.42
CA VAL A 266 -2.73 6.22 8.97
C VAL A 266 -3.23 6.42 10.40
N GLU A 267 -2.44 7.10 11.24
CA GLU A 267 -2.84 7.41 12.63
C GLU A 267 -4.07 8.33 12.69
N LYS A 268 -4.12 9.38 11.86
CA LYS A 268 -5.26 10.31 11.78
C LYS A 268 -6.53 9.59 11.34
N ILE A 269 -6.48 8.88 10.22
CA ILE A 269 -7.60 8.14 9.61
C ILE A 269 -8.15 7.11 10.61
N TYR A 270 -7.26 6.34 11.24
CA TYR A 270 -7.66 5.38 12.27
C TYR A 270 -8.33 6.07 13.47
N GLY A 271 -7.77 7.19 13.92
CA GLY A 271 -8.34 8.01 15.00
C GLY A 271 -9.76 8.47 14.67
N ILE A 272 -9.99 9.00 13.47
CA ILE A 272 -11.31 9.44 13.00
C ILE A 272 -12.32 8.30 13.02
N ILE A 273 -12.00 7.16 12.38
CA ILE A 273 -12.92 6.01 12.32
C ILE A 273 -13.25 5.53 13.73
N ARG A 274 -12.23 5.42 14.60
CA ARG A 274 -12.41 5.00 15.99
C ARG A 274 -13.32 5.95 16.76
N ASP A 275 -13.10 7.26 16.62
CA ASP A 275 -13.83 8.26 17.39
C ASP A 275 -15.28 8.39 16.88
N ASN A 276 -15.51 8.26 15.57
CA ASN A 276 -16.84 8.15 14.98
C ASN A 276 -17.59 6.92 15.51
N LEU A 277 -16.95 5.74 15.47
CA LEU A 277 -17.53 4.52 16.00
C LEU A 277 -17.85 4.65 17.50
N LYS A 278 -16.96 5.25 18.28
CA LYS A 278 -17.17 5.51 19.71
C LYS A 278 -18.40 6.41 19.92
N LYS A 279 -18.55 7.46 19.11
CA LYS A 279 -19.70 8.38 19.18
C LYS A 279 -21.01 7.67 18.82
N GLU A 280 -21.03 6.90 17.74
CA GLU A 280 -22.19 6.11 17.33
C GLU A 280 -22.58 5.11 18.43
N LEU A 281 -21.61 4.33 18.93
CA LEU A 281 -21.86 3.36 19.99
C LEU A 281 -22.34 4.04 21.28
N SER A 282 -21.70 5.13 21.69
CA SER A 282 -22.09 5.88 22.90
C SER A 282 -23.53 6.39 22.81
N SER A 283 -23.97 6.85 21.62
CA SER A 283 -25.35 7.31 21.43
C SER A 283 -26.35 6.16 21.63
N HIS A 284 -26.10 4.98 21.04
CA HIS A 284 -26.95 3.80 21.20
C HIS A 284 -26.92 3.23 22.61
N LEU A 285 -25.75 3.21 23.26
CA LEU A 285 -25.61 2.77 24.65
C LEU A 285 -26.36 3.68 25.62
N SER A 286 -26.39 4.99 25.37
CA SER A 286 -27.17 5.92 26.21
C SER A 286 -28.67 5.64 26.18
N LEU A 287 -29.20 5.19 25.04
CA LEU A 287 -30.60 4.79 24.90
C LEU A 287 -30.89 3.50 25.69
N CYS A 288 -29.92 2.58 25.78
CA CYS A 288 -30.07 1.33 26.52
C CYS A 288 -30.29 1.56 28.03
N ILE A 289 -29.82 2.67 28.59
CA ILE A 289 -30.02 3.02 30.01
C ILE A 289 -31.51 3.20 30.35
N GLN A 290 -32.33 3.60 29.37
CA GLN A 290 -33.77 3.83 29.56
C GLN A 290 -34.60 2.54 29.45
N VAL A 291 -33.98 1.41 29.10
CA VAL A 291 -34.63 0.13 28.84
C VAL A 291 -34.49 -0.78 30.06
N PRO A 292 -35.49 -1.63 30.39
CA PRO A 292 -35.36 -2.59 31.48
C PRO A 292 -34.09 -3.45 31.36
N LEU A 293 -33.40 -3.64 32.50
CA LEU A 293 -32.07 -4.27 32.58
C LEU A 293 -31.95 -5.62 31.85
N ILE A 294 -33.03 -6.41 31.86
CA ILE A 294 -33.06 -7.71 31.18
C ILE A 294 -32.84 -7.62 29.67
N PHE A 295 -33.31 -6.56 29.02
CA PHE A 295 -33.09 -6.34 27.59
C PHE A 295 -31.67 -5.85 27.34
N VAL A 296 -31.13 -4.98 28.20
CA VAL A 296 -29.75 -4.50 28.11
C VAL A 296 -28.75 -5.66 28.20
N GLN A 297 -28.96 -6.57 29.15
CA GLN A 297 -28.14 -7.78 29.30
C GLN A 297 -28.21 -8.67 28.05
N LYS A 298 -29.40 -8.86 27.46
CA LYS A 298 -29.55 -9.62 26.21
C LYS A 298 -28.85 -8.96 25.03
N ILE A 299 -28.91 -7.63 24.93
CA ILE A 299 -28.20 -6.87 23.89
C ILE A 299 -26.69 -7.10 24.01
N PHE A 300 -26.11 -6.95 25.21
CA PHE A 300 -24.68 -7.20 25.40
C PHE A 300 -24.28 -8.65 25.09
N MET A 301 -25.11 -9.63 25.43
CA MET A 301 -24.89 -11.02 25.07
C MET A 301 -24.80 -11.20 23.55
N GLN A 302 -25.71 -10.58 22.78
CA GLN A 302 -25.64 -10.64 21.32
C GLN A 302 -24.44 -9.88 20.74
N ILE A 303 -24.12 -8.70 21.28
CA ILE A 303 -22.96 -7.92 20.84
C ILE A 303 -21.67 -8.71 21.06
N PHE A 304 -21.49 -9.31 22.24
CA PHE A 304 -20.28 -10.07 22.55
C PHE A 304 -20.19 -11.36 21.75
N SER A 305 -21.33 -12.04 21.54
CA SER A 305 -21.38 -13.21 20.65
C SER A 305 -20.98 -12.84 19.21
N TYR A 306 -21.45 -11.69 18.71
CA TYR A 306 -21.07 -11.18 17.40
C TYR A 306 -19.57 -10.82 17.33
N ILE A 307 -19.04 -10.10 18.33
CA ILE A 307 -17.61 -9.78 18.42
C ILE A 307 -16.77 -11.05 18.43
N ASN A 308 -17.19 -12.06 19.19
CA ASN A 308 -16.53 -13.35 19.29
C ASN A 308 -16.43 -14.02 17.91
N ILE A 309 -17.54 -14.11 17.17
CA ILE A 309 -17.55 -14.69 15.81
C ILE A 309 -16.68 -13.88 14.85
N GLN A 310 -16.79 -12.55 14.86
CA GLN A 310 -16.05 -11.69 13.93
C GLN A 310 -14.55 -11.73 14.15
N LEU A 311 -14.10 -11.70 15.41
CA LEU A 311 -12.68 -11.76 15.73
C LEU A 311 -12.10 -13.17 15.55
N PHE A 312 -12.86 -14.21 15.86
CA PHE A 312 -12.43 -15.60 15.71
C PHE A 312 -12.22 -15.98 14.24
N ASN A 313 -13.08 -15.50 13.34
CA ASN A 313 -13.01 -15.80 11.90
C ASN A 313 -12.03 -14.91 11.11
N ARG A 314 -11.20 -14.09 11.77
CA ARG A 314 -10.22 -13.25 11.07
C ARG A 314 -9.07 -14.08 10.51
N GLU A 315 -8.74 -13.86 9.24
CA GLU A 315 -7.67 -14.57 8.51
C GLU A 315 -6.24 -14.21 8.97
N CYS A 316 -6.05 -13.21 9.84
CA CYS A 316 -4.73 -12.67 10.20
C CYS A 316 -4.21 -13.18 11.56
N CYS A 317 -3.84 -14.46 11.62
CA CYS A 317 -3.34 -15.16 12.82
C CYS A 317 -1.83 -14.99 13.05
N THR A 318 -1.38 -13.82 13.52
CA THR A 318 0.02 -13.60 13.92
C THR A 318 0.15 -13.40 15.43
N PHE A 319 1.31 -13.71 16.01
CA PHE A 319 1.62 -13.46 17.42
C PHE A 319 1.35 -12.00 17.80
N SER A 320 1.83 -11.07 16.97
CA SER A 320 1.64 -9.63 17.20
C SER A 320 0.18 -9.23 17.17
N ASN A 321 -0.62 -9.77 16.25
CA ASN A 321 -2.06 -9.49 16.21
C ASN A 321 -2.75 -10.05 17.46
N GLY A 322 -2.34 -11.24 17.90
CA GLY A 322 -2.81 -11.85 19.15
C GLY A 322 -2.60 -10.91 20.35
N GLU A 323 -1.43 -10.30 20.49
CA GLU A 323 -1.14 -9.37 21.59
C GLU A 323 -2.08 -8.14 21.59
N TYR A 324 -2.39 -7.58 20.42
CA TYR A 324 -3.33 -6.46 20.32
C TYR A 324 -4.76 -6.86 20.67
N VAL A 325 -5.23 -8.00 20.15
CA VAL A 325 -6.57 -8.49 20.47
C VAL A 325 -6.67 -8.85 21.94
N LYS A 326 -5.61 -9.42 22.54
CA LYS A 326 -5.54 -9.72 23.98
C LYS A 326 -5.68 -8.46 24.83
N ALA A 327 -4.95 -7.40 24.49
CA ALA A 327 -5.05 -6.12 25.20
C ALA A 327 -6.48 -5.53 25.12
N GLY A 328 -7.08 -5.53 23.93
CA GLY A 328 -8.46 -5.05 23.75
C GLY A 328 -9.50 -5.89 24.49
N LEU A 329 -9.36 -7.21 24.50
CA LEU A 329 -10.22 -8.10 25.30
C LEU A 329 -10.06 -7.86 26.81
N GLY A 330 -8.84 -7.55 27.28
CA GLY A 330 -8.60 -7.19 28.67
C GLY A 330 -9.27 -5.88 29.09
N GLU A 331 -9.25 -4.85 28.23
CA GLU A 331 -10.01 -3.61 28.49
C GLU A 331 -11.52 -3.85 28.53
N LEU A 332 -12.04 -4.69 27.62
CA LEU A 332 -13.45 -5.06 27.59
C LEU A 332 -13.86 -5.86 28.83
N GLU A 333 -12.99 -6.76 29.30
CA GLU A 333 -13.21 -7.51 30.54
C GLU A 333 -13.23 -6.59 31.75
N LEU A 334 -12.30 -5.64 31.85
CA LEU A 334 -12.29 -4.63 32.91
C LEU A 334 -13.57 -3.79 32.89
N TRP A 335 -14.06 -3.41 31.70
CA TRP A 335 -15.35 -2.72 31.57
C TRP A 335 -16.51 -3.59 32.07
N CYS A 336 -16.54 -4.89 31.76
CA CYS A 336 -17.59 -5.81 32.25
C CYS A 336 -17.59 -5.93 33.77
N VAL A 337 -16.40 -5.89 34.42
CA VAL A 337 -16.28 -5.88 35.88
C VAL A 337 -16.91 -4.61 36.46
N ASN A 338 -16.63 -3.45 35.86
CA ASN A 338 -17.17 -2.17 36.32
C ASN A 338 -18.66 -2.01 36.02
N ALA A 339 -19.15 -2.59 34.93
CA ALA A 339 -20.54 -2.52 34.47
C ALA A 339 -21.32 -3.82 34.75
N ARG A 340 -21.05 -4.47 35.89
CA ARG A 340 -21.55 -5.82 36.22
C ARG A 340 -23.07 -5.96 36.09
N GLU A 341 -23.83 -4.93 36.46
CA GLU A 341 -25.29 -4.93 36.36
C GLU A 341 -25.77 -5.06 34.90
N TYR A 342 -25.09 -4.41 33.96
CA TYR A 342 -25.42 -4.40 32.54
C TYR A 342 -24.81 -5.57 31.76
N ALA A 343 -23.55 -5.89 32.04
CA ALA A 343 -22.85 -6.96 31.37
C ALA A 343 -23.34 -8.34 31.84
N GLY A 344 -23.60 -8.50 33.14
CA GLY A 344 -24.02 -9.79 33.70
C GLY A 344 -23.09 -10.94 33.27
N SER A 345 -23.66 -12.01 32.72
CA SER A 345 -22.93 -13.17 32.20
C SER A 345 -22.47 -13.02 30.74
N SER A 346 -22.71 -11.89 30.07
CA SER A 346 -22.42 -11.71 28.64
C SER A 346 -20.95 -11.92 28.32
N ARG A 347 -20.03 -11.61 29.25
CA ARG A 347 -18.58 -11.82 29.07
C ARG A 347 -18.22 -13.24 28.62
N ASN A 348 -19.02 -14.23 29.01
CA ASN A 348 -18.80 -15.63 28.67
C ASN A 348 -18.95 -15.91 27.17
N GLU A 349 -19.63 -15.03 26.43
CA GLU A 349 -19.78 -15.12 24.98
C GLU A 349 -18.45 -14.91 24.22
N LEU A 350 -17.44 -14.29 24.86
CA LEU A 350 -16.13 -14.02 24.26
C LEU A 350 -15.14 -15.20 24.36
N LYS A 351 -15.58 -16.35 24.88
CA LYS A 351 -14.70 -17.48 25.21
C LYS A 351 -13.84 -17.97 24.05
N HIS A 352 -14.39 -18.04 22.83
CA HIS A 352 -13.67 -18.63 21.69
C HIS A 352 -12.55 -17.73 21.21
N VAL A 353 -12.81 -16.42 21.11
CA VAL A 353 -11.75 -15.45 20.78
C VAL A 353 -10.71 -15.36 21.89
N GLN A 354 -11.12 -15.40 23.17
CA GLN A 354 -10.17 -15.41 24.31
C GLN A 354 -9.24 -16.63 24.26
N GLN A 355 -9.78 -17.82 23.99
CA GLN A 355 -9.00 -19.05 23.84
C GLN A 355 -8.07 -18.98 22.62
N ALA A 356 -8.58 -18.58 21.47
CA ALA A 356 -7.80 -18.48 20.24
C ALA A 356 -6.64 -17.48 20.39
N VAL A 357 -6.92 -16.33 20.99
CA VAL A 357 -5.91 -15.31 21.28
C VAL A 357 -4.92 -15.78 22.34
N GLY A 358 -5.39 -16.44 23.39
CA GLY A 358 -4.56 -17.08 24.40
C GLY A 358 -3.53 -18.02 23.78
N PHE A 359 -3.96 -18.86 22.83
CA PHE A 359 -3.08 -19.72 22.05
C PHE A 359 -2.15 -18.94 21.10
N LEU A 360 -2.66 -17.88 20.46
CA LEU A 360 -1.88 -17.07 19.52
C LEU A 360 -0.65 -16.45 20.17
N VAL A 361 -0.77 -15.99 21.42
CA VAL A 361 0.28 -15.28 22.17
C VAL A 361 1.21 -16.19 22.98
N ILE A 362 1.10 -17.50 22.87
CA ILE A 362 2.03 -18.39 23.58
C ILE A 362 3.41 -18.34 22.89
N HIS A 363 4.45 -18.09 23.68
CA HIS A 363 5.84 -18.17 23.23
C HIS A 363 6.29 -19.63 23.10
N GLN A 364 7.16 -19.93 22.13
CA GLN A 364 7.76 -21.26 21.95
C GLN A 364 6.73 -22.40 21.77
N LYS A 365 5.73 -22.21 20.89
CA LYS A 365 4.65 -23.17 20.63
C LYS A 365 5.08 -24.63 20.37
N LEU A 366 6.30 -24.82 19.84
CA LEU A 366 6.90 -26.13 19.58
C LEU A 366 7.23 -26.94 20.85
N ARG A 367 7.19 -26.32 22.03
CA ARG A 367 7.49 -26.97 23.33
C ARG A 367 6.25 -27.22 24.19
N ILE A 368 5.07 -26.82 23.73
CA ILE A 368 3.82 -26.98 24.46
C ILE A 368 3.33 -28.40 24.29
N THR A 369 3.03 -29.10 25.38
CA THR A 369 2.44 -30.44 25.35
C THR A 369 0.93 -30.39 25.20
N TYR A 370 0.31 -31.52 24.84
CA TYR A 370 -1.15 -31.62 24.79
C TYR A 370 -1.78 -31.32 26.17
N GLU A 371 -1.13 -31.74 27.26
CA GLU A 371 -1.60 -31.45 28.62
C GLU A 371 -1.53 -29.97 28.96
N ASP A 372 -0.47 -29.26 28.56
CA ASP A 372 -0.35 -27.80 28.75
C ASP A 372 -1.45 -27.07 27.97
N LEU A 373 -1.80 -27.54 26.76
CA LEU A 373 -2.92 -26.98 25.99
C LEU A 373 -4.28 -27.23 26.64
N THR A 374 -4.50 -28.40 27.24
CA THR A 374 -5.76 -28.72 27.92
C THR A 374 -5.86 -28.15 29.34
N THR A 375 -4.75 -27.71 29.94
CA THR A 375 -4.71 -27.21 31.32
C THR A 375 -4.59 -25.69 31.39
N ASP A 376 -3.82 -25.06 30.50
CA ASP A 376 -3.58 -23.60 30.53
C ASP A 376 -4.54 -22.80 29.66
N LEU A 377 -5.02 -23.35 28.52
CA LEU A 377 -6.00 -22.64 27.68
C LEU A 377 -7.38 -22.52 28.33
N PRO A 378 -7.87 -23.51 29.10
CA PRO A 378 -9.12 -23.34 29.85
C PRO A 378 -9.01 -22.39 31.05
N GLN A 379 -7.82 -22.19 31.62
CA GLN A 379 -7.61 -21.28 32.76
C GLN A 379 -7.69 -19.79 32.41
N LEU A 380 -7.71 -19.42 31.12
CA LEU A 380 -8.10 -18.08 30.66
C LEU A 380 -9.61 -17.81 30.73
N CYS A 381 -10.41 -18.79 31.20
CA CYS A 381 -11.83 -18.64 31.50
C CYS A 381 -12.08 -19.00 32.97
N PRO A 382 -12.30 -18.03 33.88
CA PRO A 382 -12.91 -18.37 35.16
C PRO A 382 -14.37 -18.76 34.87
N SER A 383 -14.64 -20.06 34.85
CA SER A 383 -15.99 -20.60 35.06
C SER A 383 -16.36 -20.38 36.54
N PRO A 384 -17.66 -20.24 36.86
CA PRO A 384 -18.21 -19.33 37.87
C PRO A 384 -17.68 -19.47 39.30
#